data_AF-A0A8T2I6R2-F1
#
_entry.id   AF-A0A8T2I6R2-F1
#
_cell.length_a   1.000
_cell.length_b   1.000
_cell.length_c   1.000
_cell.angle_alpha   90.00
_cell.angle_beta   90.00
_cell.angle_gamma   90.00
#
_symmetry.space_group_name_H-M   'P 1'
#
loop_
_entity.id
_entity.type
_entity.pdbx_description
1 polymer ?
#
loop_
_entity_poly.entity_id
_entity_poly.type
_entity_poly.pdbx_seq_one_letter_code
_entity_poly.pdbx_strand_id
1 'polypeptide(L)'
;MAKRSTAGLVKYVKFLMEAGVMERPLWLDALERVAPPTLTKAGRRPQSIRFPEDEIVRAYYKRNPGASLEPIYLGSFEPSTARRFATRQLELMDQGISRKDARLQTQSEFKAEAAASNEKGVIATIQAEEEIHLDQAIKTYVERHGHKPLQQMNTRENYGSHAGGNKSDTTTTHFRPTEWVSKTLELPGYPRGCHVIHRQLLQNLPEIAEFEVGFAQFFIQHTSASLTISENASSDVPLDLADALDKLAPDGMHYRHSDEGPDDMPAHIKSCLMGPSLMLPIAQGRLALGIWQGIYLNEHRNYGGPRKIVVTIQGQKRADGRKYSQYQ
;
A
#
# COMPACT_ATOMS: atom_id res chain seq x y z
N MET A 1 -19.14 -43.25 18.43
CA MET A 1 -18.15 -43.05 19.51
C MET A 1 -18.21 -41.60 19.97
N ALA A 2 -18.46 -41.35 21.27
CA ALA A 2 -18.53 -39.98 21.80
C ALA A 2 -17.16 -39.29 21.71
N LYS A 3 -17.10 -38.07 21.16
CA LYS A 3 -15.88 -37.25 21.12
C LYS A 3 -15.45 -36.94 22.56
N ARG A 4 -14.38 -37.59 23.03
CA ARG A 4 -13.75 -37.27 24.32
C ARG A 4 -13.08 -35.90 24.20
N SER A 5 -13.22 -35.05 25.22
CA SER A 5 -12.50 -33.77 25.27
C SER A 5 -10.99 -34.01 25.32
N THR A 6 -10.19 -33.06 24.82
CA THR A 6 -8.71 -33.13 24.84
C THR A 6 -8.16 -33.35 26.25
N ALA A 7 -8.72 -32.70 27.27
CA ALA A 7 -8.38 -32.97 28.68
C ALA A 7 -8.73 -34.40 29.13
N GLY A 8 -9.80 -34.99 28.58
CA GLY A 8 -10.18 -36.39 28.83
C GLY A 8 -9.27 -37.38 28.10
N LEU A 9 -8.75 -37.02 26.92
CA LEU A 9 -7.78 -37.82 26.17
C LEU A 9 -6.45 -37.93 26.90
N VAL A 10 -5.94 -36.82 27.44
CA VAL A 10 -4.68 -36.83 28.23
C VAL A 10 -4.79 -37.71 29.46
N LYS A 11 -5.89 -37.58 30.21
CA LYS A 11 -6.15 -38.43 31.38
C LYS A 11 -6.23 -39.90 31.00
N TYR A 12 -6.85 -40.21 29.86
CA TYR A 12 -6.98 -41.58 29.37
C TYR A 12 -5.64 -42.17 28.93
N VAL A 13 -4.79 -41.39 28.24
CA VAL A 13 -3.45 -41.84 27.84
C VAL A 13 -2.56 -42.09 29.06
N LYS A 14 -2.60 -41.22 30.07
CA LYS A 14 -1.90 -41.45 31.35
C LYS A 14 -2.35 -42.74 32.04
N PHE A 15 -3.66 -42.99 32.08
CA PHE A 15 -4.21 -44.24 32.63
C PHE A 15 -3.71 -45.48 31.87
N LEU A 16 -3.65 -45.42 30.53
CA LEU A 16 -3.14 -46.55 29.72
C LEU A 16 -1.65 -46.79 29.93
N MET A 17 -0.86 -45.74 30.20
CA MET A 17 0.54 -45.87 30.58
C MET A 17 0.71 -46.51 31.96
N GLU A 18 -0.07 -46.08 32.94
CA GLU A 18 -0.06 -46.66 34.30
C GLU A 18 -0.49 -48.14 34.29
N ALA A 19 -1.41 -48.52 33.41
CA ALA A 19 -1.84 -49.90 33.20
C ALA A 19 -0.83 -50.76 32.40
N GLY A 20 0.30 -50.19 31.96
CA GLY A 20 1.34 -50.90 31.20
C GLY A 20 0.94 -51.29 29.77
N VAL A 21 -0.17 -50.73 29.25
CA VAL A 21 -0.71 -51.06 27.92
C VAL A 21 0.04 -50.29 26.81
N MET A 22 0.68 -49.18 27.16
CA MET A 22 1.29 -48.25 26.21
C MET A 22 2.54 -47.60 26.80
N GLU A 23 3.58 -47.45 25.99
CA GLU A 23 4.78 -46.67 26.34
C GLU A 23 4.52 -45.15 26.26
N ARG A 24 5.32 -44.36 26.99
CA ARG A 24 5.15 -42.91 27.07
C ARG A 24 5.34 -42.25 25.69
N PRO A 25 4.32 -41.59 25.12
CA PRO A 25 4.47 -40.97 23.81
C PRO A 25 5.16 -39.60 23.91
N LEU A 26 6.02 -39.30 22.93
CA LEU A 26 6.84 -38.06 22.90
C LEU A 26 6.01 -36.77 22.93
N TRP A 27 4.80 -36.77 22.38
CA TRP A 27 3.93 -35.61 22.37
C TRP A 27 3.32 -35.29 23.75
N LEU A 28 3.33 -36.24 24.69
CA LEU A 28 2.80 -36.02 26.04
C LEU A 28 3.65 -35.00 26.80
N ASP A 29 4.97 -35.02 26.61
CA ASP A 29 5.89 -34.08 27.27
C ASP A 29 5.66 -32.64 26.81
N ALA A 30 5.40 -32.46 25.51
CA ALA A 30 5.05 -31.15 24.95
C ALA A 30 3.71 -30.64 25.52
N LEU A 31 2.76 -31.55 25.70
CA LEU A 31 1.42 -31.22 26.16
C LEU A 31 1.31 -31.02 27.69
N GLU A 32 2.21 -31.64 28.47
CA GLU A 32 2.36 -31.37 29.91
C GLU A 32 3.02 -30.01 30.17
N ARG A 33 3.94 -29.58 29.28
CA ARG A 33 4.55 -28.26 29.34
C ARG A 33 3.57 -27.14 28.99
N VAL A 34 2.67 -27.40 28.04
CA VAL A 34 1.66 -26.43 27.59
C VAL A 34 0.28 -27.07 27.66
N ALA A 35 -0.35 -26.95 28.83
CA ALA A 35 -1.70 -27.46 29.02
C ALA A 35 -2.67 -26.81 28.01
N PRO A 36 -3.59 -27.58 27.40
CA PRO A 36 -4.57 -27.02 26.47
C PRO A 36 -5.42 -25.97 27.18
N PRO A 37 -5.76 -24.86 26.51
CA PRO A 37 -6.54 -23.80 27.11
C PRO A 37 -7.90 -24.35 27.56
N THR A 38 -8.16 -24.28 28.87
CA THR A 38 -9.49 -24.57 29.41
C THR A 38 -10.44 -23.48 29.00
N LEU A 39 -11.20 -23.72 27.93
CA LEU A 39 -12.34 -22.89 27.59
C LEU A 39 -13.32 -22.96 28.77
N THR A 40 -13.47 -21.85 29.49
CA THR A 40 -14.53 -21.71 30.48
C THR A 40 -15.85 -22.03 29.77
N LYS A 41 -16.58 -23.06 30.22
CA LYS A 41 -17.89 -23.40 29.64
C LYS A 41 -18.79 -22.19 29.81
N ALA A 42 -18.92 -21.40 28.76
CA ALA A 42 -19.84 -20.28 28.71
C ALA A 42 -21.26 -20.85 28.65
N GLY A 43 -21.89 -21.03 29.82
CA GLY A 43 -23.31 -21.35 29.93
C GLY A 43 -24.23 -20.19 29.52
N ARG A 44 -23.68 -19.09 29.01
CA ARG A 44 -24.42 -17.93 28.54
C ARG A 44 -24.24 -17.79 27.04
N ARG A 45 -25.35 -17.54 26.33
CA ARG A 45 -25.33 -17.15 24.92
C ARG A 45 -24.32 -16.00 24.74
N PRO A 46 -23.49 -16.02 23.69
CA PRO A 46 -22.61 -14.89 23.38
C PRO A 46 -23.42 -13.60 23.33
N GLN A 47 -22.89 -12.52 23.89
CA GLN A 47 -23.52 -11.22 23.73
C GLN A 47 -23.56 -10.85 22.25
N SER A 48 -24.69 -10.32 21.79
CA SER A 48 -24.78 -9.79 20.43
C SER A 48 -23.81 -8.62 20.30
N ILE A 49 -22.82 -8.75 19.42
CA ILE A 49 -21.96 -7.64 19.03
C ILE A 49 -22.86 -6.60 18.34
N ARG A 50 -22.76 -5.34 18.76
CA ARG A 50 -23.45 -4.20 18.15
C ARG A 50 -22.44 -3.08 17.96
N PHE A 51 -22.53 -2.40 16.83
CA PHE A 51 -21.72 -1.24 16.54
C PHE A 51 -22.51 0.05 16.82
N PRO A 52 -21.85 1.15 17.21
CA PRO A 52 -22.52 2.44 17.42
C PRO A 52 -23.32 2.93 16.21
N GLU A 53 -22.88 2.61 15.00
CA GLU A 53 -23.51 3.01 13.74
C GLU A 53 -24.73 2.18 13.35
N ASP A 54 -24.96 1.01 13.98
CA ASP A 54 -26.00 0.06 13.55
C ASP A 54 -27.41 0.66 13.55
N GLU A 55 -27.71 1.53 14.51
CA GLU A 55 -29.01 2.22 14.56
C GLU A 55 -29.22 3.15 13.36
N ILE A 56 -28.17 3.88 12.98
CA ILE A 56 -28.22 4.84 11.87
C ILE A 56 -28.29 4.08 10.55
N VAL A 57 -27.54 2.98 10.40
CA VAL A 57 -27.61 2.10 9.22
C VAL A 57 -29.02 1.56 9.01
N ARG A 58 -29.67 1.05 10.07
CA ARG A 58 -31.06 0.57 9.99
C ARG A 58 -32.02 1.70 9.59
N ALA A 59 -31.82 2.89 10.16
CA ALA A 59 -32.62 4.07 9.82
C ALA A 59 -32.37 4.57 8.39
N TYR A 60 -31.17 4.34 7.85
CA TYR A 60 -30.81 4.63 6.46
C TYR A 60 -31.52 3.67 5.50
N TYR A 61 -31.45 2.37 5.72
CA TYR A 61 -32.15 1.39 4.88
C TYR A 61 -33.67 1.54 4.92
N LYS A 62 -34.24 1.92 6.08
CA LYS A 62 -35.68 2.21 6.17
C LYS A 62 -36.11 3.39 5.28
N ARG A 63 -35.22 4.36 5.06
CA ARG A 63 -35.48 5.54 4.22
C ARG A 63 -35.08 5.34 2.76
N ASN A 64 -34.07 4.50 2.52
CA ASN A 64 -33.55 4.16 1.20
C ASN A 64 -33.60 2.65 1.01
N PRO A 65 -34.78 2.06 0.72
CA PRO A 65 -34.89 0.61 0.55
C PRO A 65 -33.99 0.06 -0.57
N GLY A 66 -33.80 0.84 -1.65
CA GLY A 66 -32.94 0.47 -2.77
C GLY A 66 -31.46 0.32 -2.42
N ALA A 67 -30.97 1.01 -1.37
CA ALA A 67 -29.58 0.89 -0.95
C ALA A 67 -29.25 -0.48 -0.34
N SER A 68 -30.26 -1.25 0.08
CA SER A 68 -30.06 -2.63 0.55
C SER A 68 -29.69 -3.59 -0.59
N LEU A 69 -29.90 -3.18 -1.84
CA LEU A 69 -29.59 -3.96 -3.04
C LEU A 69 -28.25 -3.56 -3.67
N GLU A 70 -27.55 -2.58 -3.10
CA GLU A 70 -26.23 -2.17 -3.57
C GLU A 70 -25.23 -3.33 -3.42
N PRO A 71 -24.42 -3.63 -4.45
CA PRO A 71 -23.44 -4.69 -4.38
C PRO A 71 -22.36 -4.37 -3.33
N ILE A 72 -22.13 -5.30 -2.41
CA ILE A 72 -21.05 -5.20 -1.42
C ILE A 72 -19.83 -5.91 -1.99
N TYR A 73 -18.78 -5.16 -2.28
CA TYR A 73 -17.50 -5.69 -2.70
C TYR A 73 -16.73 -6.21 -1.49
N LEU A 74 -16.79 -7.52 -1.24
CA LEU A 74 -16.12 -8.15 -0.08
C LEU A 74 -14.60 -7.93 -0.02
N GLY A 75 -13.95 -7.64 -1.15
CA GLY A 75 -12.52 -7.31 -1.23
C GLY A 75 -12.21 -5.81 -1.21
N SER A 76 -13.22 -4.93 -1.19
CA SER A 76 -13.01 -3.49 -1.08
C SER A 76 -12.71 -3.11 0.37
N PHE A 77 -11.78 -2.18 0.57
CA PHE A 77 -11.53 -1.56 1.87
C PHE A 77 -12.65 -0.58 2.27
N GLU A 78 -13.42 -0.10 1.30
CA GLU A 78 -14.52 0.83 1.54
C GLU A 78 -15.77 0.10 2.05
N PRO A 79 -16.37 0.54 3.17
CA PRO A 79 -17.61 -0.04 3.68
C PRO A 79 -18.80 0.35 2.79
N SER A 80 -19.95 -0.33 2.96
CA SER A 80 -21.16 -0.03 2.19
C SER A 80 -21.58 1.43 2.32
N THR A 81 -22.28 1.99 1.32
CA THR A 81 -22.77 3.38 1.31
C THR A 81 -23.55 3.72 2.59
N ALA A 82 -24.40 2.79 3.04
CA ALA A 82 -25.15 2.96 4.28
C ALA A 82 -24.25 3.09 5.52
N ARG A 83 -23.13 2.35 5.56
CA ARG A 83 -22.18 2.40 6.66
C ARG A 83 -21.27 3.63 6.57
N ARG A 84 -20.81 4.02 5.38
CA ARG A 84 -20.12 5.31 5.15
C ARG A 84 -20.97 6.48 5.65
N PHE A 85 -22.27 6.50 5.28
CA PHE A 85 -23.22 7.51 5.76
C PHE A 85 -23.34 7.50 7.29
N ALA A 86 -23.47 6.33 7.89
CA ALA A 86 -23.66 6.21 9.33
C ALA A 86 -22.41 6.62 10.13
N THR A 87 -21.21 6.23 9.68
CA THR A 87 -19.95 6.63 10.28
C THR A 87 -19.74 8.14 10.18
N ARG A 88 -20.03 8.74 9.02
CA ARG A 88 -19.94 10.19 8.83
C ARG A 88 -20.92 10.96 9.72
N GLN A 89 -22.15 10.45 9.86
CA GLN A 89 -23.13 11.06 10.76
C GLN A 89 -22.66 10.99 12.23
N LEU A 90 -22.05 9.88 12.66
CA LEU A 90 -21.50 9.75 14.01
C LEU A 90 -20.32 10.71 14.25
N GLU A 91 -19.45 10.88 13.27
CA GLU A 91 -18.32 11.81 13.34
C GLU A 91 -18.79 13.25 13.60
N LEU A 92 -19.82 13.70 12.86
CA LEU A 92 -20.43 15.01 13.07
C LEU A 92 -21.08 15.12 14.46
N MET A 93 -21.67 14.04 14.97
CA MET A 93 -22.24 14.01 16.33
C MET A 93 -21.16 14.09 17.41
N ASP A 94 -20.00 13.45 17.20
CA ASP A 94 -18.85 13.53 18.11
C ASP A 94 -18.27 14.95 18.16
N GLN A 95 -18.37 15.70 17.06
CA GLN A 95 -18.03 17.12 16.98
C GLN A 95 -19.07 18.05 17.65
N GLY A 96 -20.08 17.50 18.33
CA GLY A 96 -21.10 18.25 19.06
C GLY A 96 -22.29 18.73 18.22
N ILE A 97 -22.39 18.29 16.97
CA ILE A 97 -23.53 18.64 16.10
C ILE A 97 -24.75 17.78 16.51
N SER A 98 -25.93 18.40 16.56
CA SER A 98 -27.19 17.69 16.84
C SER A 98 -27.43 16.56 15.83
N ARG A 99 -27.99 15.43 16.29
CA ARG A 99 -28.28 14.24 15.45
C ARG A 99 -29.09 14.58 14.20
N LYS A 100 -29.97 15.58 14.26
CA LYS A 100 -30.79 16.03 13.12
C LYS A 100 -29.95 16.77 12.08
N ASP A 101 -29.08 17.67 12.53
CA ASP A 101 -28.27 18.53 11.67
C ASP A 101 -27.12 17.73 11.06
N ALA A 102 -26.47 16.86 11.85
CA ALA A 102 -25.49 15.89 11.37
C ALA A 102 -26.04 15.03 10.23
N ARG A 103 -27.30 14.57 10.33
CA ARG A 103 -27.96 13.80 9.27
C ARG A 103 -28.18 14.63 8.01
N LEU A 104 -28.63 15.88 8.15
CA LEU A 104 -28.90 16.77 7.00
C LEU A 104 -27.59 17.09 6.26
N GLN A 105 -26.54 17.38 7.02
CA GLN A 105 -25.20 17.65 6.48
C GLN A 105 -24.63 16.41 5.77
N THR A 106 -24.69 15.24 6.41
CA THR A 106 -24.26 13.98 5.76
C THR A 106 -25.08 13.72 4.48
N GLN A 107 -26.38 14.02 4.50
CA GLN A 107 -27.24 13.87 3.32
C GLN A 107 -26.88 14.84 2.19
N SER A 108 -26.46 16.08 2.49
CA SER A 108 -25.96 17.00 1.47
C SER A 108 -24.60 16.56 0.92
N GLU A 109 -23.69 16.07 1.77
CA GLU A 109 -22.37 15.56 1.35
C GLU A 109 -22.53 14.37 0.39
N PHE A 110 -23.34 13.38 0.74
CA PHE A 110 -23.58 12.21 -0.10
C PHE A 110 -24.33 12.54 -1.40
N LYS A 111 -25.24 13.53 -1.38
CA LYS A 111 -25.88 14.02 -2.63
C LYS A 111 -24.88 14.73 -3.53
N ALA A 112 -23.96 15.51 -2.96
CA ALA A 112 -22.89 16.16 -3.70
C ALA A 112 -21.92 15.12 -4.28
N GLU A 113 -21.54 14.09 -3.52
CA GLU A 113 -20.75 12.95 -4.02
C GLU A 113 -21.46 12.21 -5.16
N ALA A 114 -22.76 11.93 -5.02
CA ALA A 114 -23.54 11.28 -6.07
C ALA A 114 -23.67 12.15 -7.32
N ALA A 115 -23.83 13.48 -7.18
CA ALA A 115 -23.83 14.41 -8.30
C ALA A 115 -22.45 14.44 -8.99
N ALA A 116 -21.37 14.51 -8.22
CA ALA A 116 -19.99 14.47 -8.71
C ALA A 116 -19.65 13.14 -9.40
N SER A 117 -20.28 12.04 -8.99
CA SER A 117 -20.10 10.72 -9.60
C SER A 117 -20.95 10.50 -10.87
N ASN A 118 -22.05 11.23 -11.06
CA ASN A 118 -23.01 10.97 -12.14
C ASN A 118 -22.80 11.86 -13.38
N GLU A 119 -22.03 12.93 -13.26
CA GLU A 119 -21.43 13.67 -14.37
C GLU A 119 -19.97 13.17 -14.47
N LYS A 120 -19.35 12.88 -15.61
CA LYS A 120 -18.61 13.86 -16.43
C LYS A 120 -17.84 14.97 -15.67
N GLY A 121 -17.61 14.84 -14.36
CA GLY A 121 -17.20 15.90 -13.44
C GLY A 121 -15.72 15.98 -13.11
N VAL A 122 -14.84 15.13 -13.64
CA VAL A 122 -13.39 15.37 -13.46
C VAL A 122 -12.91 16.43 -14.46
N ILE A 123 -13.37 16.35 -15.71
CA ILE A 123 -12.98 17.29 -16.78
C ILE A 123 -13.59 18.68 -16.54
N ALA A 124 -14.87 18.75 -16.15
CA ALA A 124 -15.54 20.03 -15.90
C ALA A 124 -14.96 20.77 -14.67
N THR A 125 -14.51 20.02 -13.65
CA THR A 125 -13.89 20.62 -12.45
C THR A 125 -12.48 21.09 -12.73
N ILE A 126 -11.69 20.32 -13.52
CA ILE A 126 -10.38 20.77 -14.03
C ILE A 126 -10.54 22.02 -14.89
N GLN A 127 -11.54 22.05 -15.78
CA GLN A 127 -11.81 23.21 -16.63
C GLN A 127 -12.23 24.43 -15.81
N ALA A 128 -13.06 24.27 -14.79
CA ALA A 128 -13.46 25.36 -13.91
C ALA A 128 -12.29 25.90 -13.06
N GLU A 129 -11.40 25.02 -12.57
CA GLU A 129 -10.18 25.41 -11.86
C GLU A 129 -9.19 26.13 -12.78
N GLU A 130 -8.99 25.63 -14.02
CA GLU A 130 -8.15 26.28 -15.03
C GLU A 130 -8.68 27.67 -15.41
N GLU A 131 -9.99 27.83 -15.56
CA GLU A 131 -10.63 29.10 -15.91
C GLU A 131 -10.47 30.14 -14.77
N ILE A 132 -10.62 29.71 -13.51
CA ILE A 132 -10.36 30.55 -12.32
C ILE A 132 -8.88 30.97 -12.26
N HIS A 133 -7.96 30.06 -12.55
CA HIS A 133 -6.53 30.35 -12.55
C HIS A 133 -6.13 31.32 -13.68
N LEU A 134 -6.73 31.18 -14.86
CA LEU A 134 -6.54 32.10 -15.98
C LEU A 134 -7.06 33.50 -15.63
N ASP A 135 -8.24 33.61 -15.03
CA ASP A 135 -8.83 34.90 -14.66
C ASP A 135 -8.00 35.60 -13.57
N GLN A 136 -7.49 34.85 -12.59
CA GLN A 136 -6.59 35.40 -11.57
C GLN A 136 -5.25 35.84 -12.18
N ALA A 137 -4.71 35.10 -13.14
CA ALA A 137 -3.50 35.48 -13.86
C ALA A 137 -3.70 36.74 -14.71
N ILE A 138 -4.82 36.85 -15.42
CA ILE A 138 -5.22 38.04 -16.18
C ILE A 138 -5.40 39.23 -15.26
N LYS A 139 -6.07 39.05 -14.12
CA LYS A 139 -6.27 40.10 -13.12
C LYS A 139 -4.95 40.58 -12.53
N THR A 140 -4.06 39.65 -12.16
CA THR A 140 -2.71 39.97 -11.67
C THR A 140 -1.88 40.68 -12.74
N TYR A 141 -2.02 40.30 -14.01
CA TYR A 141 -1.37 40.95 -15.14
C TYR A 141 -1.87 42.37 -15.34
N VAL A 142 -3.18 42.59 -15.32
CA VAL A 142 -3.80 43.93 -15.42
C VAL A 142 -3.42 44.81 -14.24
N GLU A 143 -3.38 44.27 -13.02
CA GLU A 143 -2.95 44.98 -11.81
C GLU A 143 -1.47 45.39 -11.87
N ARG A 144 -0.60 44.54 -12.43
CA ARG A 144 0.83 44.83 -12.54
C ARG A 144 1.20 45.70 -13.74
N HIS A 145 0.46 45.64 -14.85
CA HIS A 145 0.88 46.23 -16.13
C HIS A 145 -0.12 47.24 -16.71
N GLY A 146 -1.23 47.50 -16.01
CA GLY A 146 -2.34 48.33 -16.50
C GLY A 146 -3.11 47.66 -17.64
N HIS A 147 -4.26 48.22 -18.02
CA HIS A 147 -5.09 47.72 -19.13
C HIS A 147 -4.36 47.87 -20.49
N LYS A 148 -3.47 46.94 -20.81
CA LYS A 148 -2.92 46.78 -22.17
C LYS A 148 -3.20 45.35 -22.65
N PRO A 149 -3.78 45.18 -23.86
CA PRO A 149 -4.16 43.87 -24.36
C PRO A 149 -2.91 43.01 -24.65
N LEU A 150 -2.95 41.74 -24.25
CA LEU A 150 -1.92 40.75 -24.55
C LEU A 150 -1.93 40.44 -26.06
N GLN A 151 -1.04 41.08 -26.82
CA GLN A 151 -0.74 40.67 -28.19
C GLN A 151 0.14 39.41 -28.17
N GLN A 152 -0.28 38.40 -28.93
CA GLN A 152 0.46 37.17 -29.20
C GLN A 152 1.88 37.51 -29.68
N MET A 153 2.91 37.10 -28.93
CA MET A 153 4.30 37.29 -29.35
C MET A 153 5.01 35.96 -29.56
N ASN A 154 5.35 35.75 -30.83
CA ASN A 154 6.24 34.73 -31.35
C ASN A 154 7.70 35.15 -31.11
N THR A 155 8.52 34.15 -30.73
CA THR A 155 9.98 34.00 -30.75
C THR A 155 10.96 35.20 -30.83
N ARG A 156 12.03 35.05 -30.01
CA ARG A 156 13.41 35.56 -30.16
C ARG A 156 13.64 37.07 -30.00
N GLU A 157 14.29 37.46 -28.90
CA GLU A 157 15.67 38.00 -28.85
C GLU A 157 16.01 38.69 -27.52
N ASN A 158 17.28 38.53 -27.13
CA ASN A 158 18.14 39.44 -26.37
C ASN A 158 17.91 39.79 -24.88
N TYR A 159 18.84 39.25 -24.08
CA TYR A 159 19.69 39.92 -23.09
C TYR A 159 19.13 41.11 -22.28
N GLY A 160 18.94 40.86 -20.98
CA GLY A 160 19.78 41.46 -19.93
C GLY A 160 19.43 42.87 -19.44
N SER A 161 19.10 42.99 -18.15
CA SER A 161 19.64 44.05 -17.28
C SER A 161 19.35 43.76 -15.81
N HIS A 162 20.37 43.98 -14.98
CA HIS A 162 20.37 43.85 -13.54
C HIS A 162 19.56 44.97 -12.86
N ALA A 163 18.86 44.65 -11.78
CA ALA A 163 18.65 45.58 -10.68
C ALA A 163 18.48 44.79 -9.38
N GLY A 164 19.45 44.95 -8.48
CA GLY A 164 19.46 44.34 -7.16
C GLY A 164 18.43 44.95 -6.22
N GLY A 165 18.07 44.17 -5.20
CA GLY A 165 17.24 44.60 -4.09
C GLY A 165 17.33 43.58 -2.96
N ASN A 166 18.26 43.80 -2.04
CA ASN A 166 18.38 43.08 -0.77
C ASN A 166 17.06 43.09 -0.01
N LYS A 167 16.54 41.91 0.38
CA LYS A 167 15.63 41.75 1.51
C LYS A 167 15.95 40.47 2.27
N SER A 168 16.52 40.69 3.45
CA SER A 168 16.34 39.97 4.72
C SER A 168 15.99 38.48 4.67
N ASP A 169 16.94 37.67 5.14
CA ASP A 169 16.78 36.30 5.61
C ASP A 169 15.68 36.22 6.68
N THR A 170 14.44 36.04 6.24
CA THR A 170 13.43 35.33 7.03
C THR A 170 13.38 33.94 6.44
N THR A 171 13.87 32.95 7.20
CA THR A 171 13.74 31.53 6.89
C THR A 171 12.28 31.13 6.99
N THR A 172 11.47 31.60 6.04
CA THR A 172 10.12 31.10 5.80
C THR A 172 10.33 29.70 5.27
N THR A 173 10.19 28.69 6.11
CA THR A 173 10.07 27.29 5.68
C THR A 173 8.85 27.21 4.78
N HIS A 174 9.08 27.33 3.47
CA HIS A 174 8.07 27.11 2.45
C HIS A 174 7.71 25.62 2.50
N PHE A 175 6.60 25.30 3.19
CA PHE A 175 6.01 23.96 3.13
C PHE A 175 5.58 23.70 1.69
N ARG A 176 6.30 22.81 1.02
CA ARG A 176 5.90 22.30 -0.30
C ARG A 176 4.96 21.12 -0.11
N PRO A 177 3.86 21.04 -0.88
CA PRO A 177 2.93 19.92 -0.81
C PRO A 177 3.65 18.61 -1.14
N THR A 178 3.20 17.54 -0.50
CA THR A 178 3.66 16.19 -0.77
C THR A 178 2.86 15.62 -1.93
N GLU A 179 3.56 15.23 -2.98
CA GLU A 179 3.00 14.61 -4.17
C GLU A 179 3.06 13.08 -4.07
N TRP A 180 2.09 12.42 -4.69
CA TRP A 180 1.98 10.97 -4.75
C TRP A 180 1.93 10.49 -6.18
N VAL A 181 2.72 9.47 -6.51
CA VAL A 181 2.70 8.78 -7.80
C VAL A 181 2.63 7.30 -7.52
N SER A 182 1.67 6.60 -8.14
CA SER A 182 1.57 5.14 -8.05
C SER A 182 1.53 4.53 -9.44
N LYS A 183 2.34 3.51 -9.67
CA LYS A 183 2.50 2.85 -10.97
C LYS A 183 2.75 1.36 -10.78
N THR A 184 2.12 0.55 -11.60
CA THR A 184 2.41 -0.89 -11.65
C THR A 184 3.35 -1.17 -12.82
N LEU A 185 4.46 -1.83 -12.51
CA LEU A 185 5.47 -2.29 -13.47
C LEU A 185 5.35 -3.79 -13.66
N GLU A 186 5.53 -4.25 -14.89
CA GLU A 186 5.62 -5.67 -15.22
C GLU A 186 7.05 -5.99 -15.68
N LEU A 187 7.66 -6.95 -14.99
CA LEU A 187 8.96 -7.51 -15.32
C LEU A 187 8.76 -8.81 -16.10
N PRO A 188 9.68 -9.15 -17.03
CA PRO A 188 9.64 -10.43 -17.72
C PRO A 188 9.79 -11.59 -16.74
N GLY A 189 9.48 -12.80 -17.21
CA GLY A 189 9.79 -14.01 -16.44
C GLY A 189 11.29 -14.22 -16.31
N TYR A 190 11.75 -14.46 -15.09
CA TYR A 190 13.13 -14.78 -14.79
C TYR A 190 13.25 -16.29 -14.48
N PRO A 191 14.40 -16.91 -14.78
CA PRO A 191 14.70 -18.22 -14.20
C PRO A 191 14.89 -18.08 -12.68
N ARG A 192 14.86 -19.18 -11.95
CA ARG A 192 15.19 -19.20 -10.53
C ARG A 192 16.55 -18.55 -10.26
N GLY A 193 16.62 -17.74 -9.21
CA GLY A 193 17.84 -17.09 -8.74
C GLY A 193 17.63 -15.64 -8.34
N CYS A 194 18.74 -14.96 -8.05
CA CYS A 194 18.77 -13.55 -7.70
C CYS A 194 19.18 -12.72 -8.93
N HIS A 195 18.36 -11.75 -9.30
CA HIS A 195 18.53 -10.95 -10.51
C HIS A 195 18.64 -9.48 -10.18
N VAL A 196 19.70 -8.82 -10.64
CA VAL A 196 19.82 -7.36 -10.55
C VAL A 196 18.82 -6.71 -11.51
N ILE A 197 17.79 -6.07 -10.98
CA ILE A 197 16.76 -5.38 -11.77
C ILE A 197 16.84 -3.86 -11.67
N HIS A 198 17.82 -3.33 -10.94
CA HIS A 198 17.96 -1.91 -10.63
C HIS A 198 17.79 -1.00 -11.85
N ARG A 199 18.56 -1.23 -12.92
CA ARG A 199 18.51 -0.40 -14.13
C ARG A 199 17.16 -0.52 -14.85
N GLN A 200 16.63 -1.73 -14.97
CA GLN A 200 15.36 -1.98 -15.63
C GLN A 200 14.20 -1.29 -14.90
N LEU A 201 14.20 -1.33 -13.56
CA LEU A 201 13.21 -0.62 -12.75
C LEU A 201 13.27 0.89 -12.98
N LEU A 202 14.47 1.49 -12.90
CA LEU A 202 14.64 2.93 -13.04
C LEU A 202 14.27 3.44 -14.44
N GLN A 203 14.56 2.67 -15.49
CA GLN A 203 14.13 3.00 -16.86
C GLN A 203 12.61 3.08 -17.02
N ASN A 204 11.87 2.31 -16.22
CA ASN A 204 10.40 2.32 -16.22
C ASN A 204 9.81 3.31 -15.20
N LEU A 205 10.64 4.06 -14.47
CA LEU A 205 10.26 5.04 -13.45
C LEU A 205 10.91 6.43 -13.70
N PRO A 206 10.69 7.07 -14.87
CA PRO A 206 11.21 8.41 -15.14
C PRO A 206 10.65 9.47 -14.17
N GLU A 207 9.50 9.20 -13.53
CA GLU A 207 8.83 10.11 -12.61
C GLU A 207 9.68 10.41 -11.35
N ILE A 208 10.59 9.50 -10.95
CA ILE A 208 11.50 9.71 -9.82
C ILE A 208 12.33 10.99 -10.02
N ALA A 209 12.69 11.32 -11.26
CA ALA A 209 13.49 12.51 -11.57
C ALA A 209 12.78 13.85 -11.25
N GLU A 210 11.47 13.84 -11.00
CA GLU A 210 10.72 15.04 -10.60
C GLU A 210 10.83 15.32 -9.10
N PHE A 211 11.21 14.32 -8.30
CA PHE A 211 11.22 14.41 -6.83
C PHE A 211 12.56 14.92 -6.30
N GLU A 212 12.50 15.93 -5.43
CA GLU A 212 13.68 16.46 -4.72
C GLU A 212 13.99 15.64 -3.47
N VAL A 213 12.97 15.26 -2.72
CA VAL A 213 13.08 14.44 -1.50
C VAL A 213 11.82 13.60 -1.31
N GLY A 214 11.96 12.37 -0.84
CA GLY A 214 10.81 11.50 -0.60
C GLY A 214 11.18 10.05 -0.33
N PHE A 215 10.22 9.17 -0.55
CA PHE A 215 10.38 7.72 -0.51
C PHE A 215 9.73 7.08 -1.72
N ALA A 216 10.36 6.02 -2.23
CA ALA A 216 9.78 5.09 -3.19
C ALA A 216 9.59 3.73 -2.51
N GLN A 217 8.35 3.30 -2.38
CA GLN A 217 8.02 1.93 -2.02
C GLN A 217 7.92 1.09 -3.28
N PHE A 218 8.54 -0.08 -3.26
CA PHE A 218 8.43 -1.12 -4.29
C PHE A 218 7.81 -2.34 -3.61
N PHE A 219 6.66 -2.80 -4.10
CA PHE A 219 5.95 -3.95 -3.56
C PHE A 219 5.70 -4.98 -4.66
N ILE A 220 6.26 -6.17 -4.53
CA ILE A 220 6.01 -7.27 -5.46
C ILE A 220 4.68 -7.95 -5.13
N GLN A 221 3.78 -8.06 -6.10
CA GLN A 221 2.47 -8.69 -5.92
C GLN A 221 2.52 -10.21 -6.12
N HIS A 222 3.50 -10.87 -5.51
CA HIS A 222 3.77 -12.30 -5.68
C HIS A 222 4.22 -12.90 -4.35
N THR A 223 3.73 -14.09 -4.02
CA THR A 223 4.00 -14.80 -2.75
C THR A 223 5.19 -15.76 -2.84
N SER A 224 5.70 -16.00 -4.04
CA SER A 224 6.81 -16.92 -4.34
C SER A 224 8.03 -16.22 -4.97
N ALA A 225 8.05 -14.89 -4.93
CA ALA A 225 9.20 -14.05 -5.28
C ALA A 225 9.39 -12.95 -4.22
N SER A 226 10.54 -12.29 -4.21
CA SER A 226 10.84 -11.23 -3.23
C SER A 226 11.74 -10.15 -3.80
N LEU A 227 11.83 -9.02 -3.09
CA LEU A 227 12.71 -7.92 -3.43
C LEU A 227 13.75 -7.72 -2.33
N THR A 228 15.00 -7.47 -2.71
CA THR A 228 16.06 -7.14 -1.74
C THR A 228 17.05 -6.11 -2.26
N ILE A 229 17.90 -5.61 -1.38
CA ILE A 229 19.04 -4.74 -1.72
C ILE A 229 20.32 -5.49 -1.39
N SER A 230 21.22 -5.58 -2.35
CA SER A 230 22.53 -6.19 -2.17
C SER A 230 23.59 -5.51 -3.04
N GLU A 231 24.83 -6.01 -2.96
CA GLU A 231 25.97 -5.53 -3.74
C GLU A 231 25.80 -5.79 -5.24
N ASN A 232 25.65 -4.73 -6.04
CA ASN A 232 25.54 -4.73 -7.49
C ASN A 232 26.87 -4.40 -8.20
N ALA A 233 27.94 -5.09 -7.83
CA ALA A 233 29.25 -4.95 -8.47
C ALA A 233 29.85 -6.28 -8.89
N SER A 234 29.80 -7.28 -8.00
CA SER A 234 30.21 -8.64 -8.32
C SER A 234 29.08 -9.46 -8.94
N SER A 235 29.40 -10.20 -10.00
CA SER A 235 28.49 -11.21 -10.59
C SER A 235 28.29 -12.44 -9.71
N ASP A 236 29.15 -12.65 -8.71
CA ASP A 236 29.11 -13.82 -7.84
C ASP A 236 28.09 -13.65 -6.71
N VAL A 237 27.87 -12.41 -6.24
CA VAL A 237 26.92 -12.11 -5.15
C VAL A 237 25.50 -12.64 -5.42
N PRO A 238 24.90 -12.43 -6.61
CA PRO A 238 23.61 -13.05 -6.91
C PRO A 238 23.62 -14.58 -6.89
N LEU A 239 24.73 -15.22 -7.29
CA LEU A 239 24.87 -16.69 -7.30
C LEU A 239 24.98 -17.22 -5.86
N ASP A 240 25.87 -16.63 -5.06
CA ASP A 240 26.06 -16.99 -3.65
C ASP A 240 24.78 -16.80 -2.84
N LEU A 241 24.03 -15.72 -3.12
CA LEU A 241 22.76 -15.46 -2.46
C LEU A 241 21.71 -16.51 -2.85
N ALA A 242 21.63 -16.90 -4.12
CA ALA A 242 20.73 -17.97 -4.57
C ALA A 242 21.08 -19.32 -3.91
N ASP A 243 22.37 -19.68 -3.88
CA ASP A 243 22.86 -20.90 -3.22
C ASP A 243 22.56 -20.90 -1.72
N ALA A 244 22.71 -19.76 -1.04
CA ALA A 244 22.40 -19.62 0.37
C ALA A 244 20.89 -19.78 0.64
N LEU A 245 20.04 -19.19 -0.19
CA LEU A 245 18.58 -19.33 -0.09
C LEU A 245 18.14 -20.78 -0.32
N ASP A 246 18.75 -21.47 -1.29
CA ASP A 246 18.47 -22.87 -1.59
C ASP A 246 18.89 -23.82 -0.45
N LYS A 247 19.96 -23.50 0.28
CA LYS A 247 20.32 -24.23 1.51
C LYS A 247 19.37 -23.94 2.67
N LEU A 248 18.86 -22.71 2.76
CA LEU A 248 17.99 -22.26 3.86
C LEU A 248 16.58 -22.86 3.78
N ALA A 249 16.05 -22.97 2.56
CA ALA A 249 14.77 -23.59 2.27
C ALA A 249 14.94 -24.51 1.05
N PRO A 250 15.39 -25.76 1.29
CA PRO A 250 15.67 -26.71 0.22
C PRO A 250 14.37 -27.21 -0.43
N ASP A 251 14.47 -27.53 -1.71
CA ASP A 251 13.36 -28.10 -2.46
C ASP A 251 12.99 -29.50 -1.97
N GLY A 252 11.72 -29.84 -2.13
CA GLY A 252 11.25 -31.21 -1.98
C GLY A 252 9.84 -31.33 -1.44
N MET A 253 9.35 -32.56 -1.47
CA MET A 253 7.99 -32.91 -1.05
C MET A 253 7.86 -33.14 0.47
N HIS A 254 8.80 -32.62 1.25
CA HIS A 254 8.83 -32.78 2.72
C HIS A 254 7.97 -31.70 3.42
N TYR A 255 7.56 -30.67 2.70
CA TYR A 255 6.58 -29.70 3.15
C TYR A 255 5.15 -30.20 2.93
N ARG A 256 4.23 -29.73 3.79
CA ARG A 256 2.80 -30.08 3.68
C ARG A 256 2.11 -29.43 2.49
N HIS A 257 2.60 -28.28 2.06
CA HIS A 257 2.13 -27.57 0.87
C HIS A 257 3.11 -27.86 -0.26
N SER A 258 2.59 -28.39 -1.36
CA SER A 258 3.38 -28.78 -2.55
C SER A 258 2.47 -28.84 -3.77
N ASP A 259 1.42 -28.01 -3.79
CA ASP A 259 0.33 -28.11 -4.76
C ASP A 259 0.84 -27.80 -6.17
N GLU A 260 1.87 -26.94 -6.27
CA GLU A 260 2.49 -26.55 -7.53
C GLU A 260 3.89 -27.18 -7.75
N GLY A 261 4.26 -28.19 -6.95
CA GLY A 261 5.50 -28.95 -7.09
C GLY A 261 6.49 -28.79 -5.93
N PRO A 262 7.71 -29.35 -6.07
CA PRO A 262 8.70 -29.43 -5.00
C PRO A 262 9.35 -28.09 -4.62
N ASP A 263 9.24 -27.05 -5.47
CA ASP A 263 9.78 -25.71 -5.23
C ASP A 263 8.74 -24.71 -4.69
N ASP A 264 7.48 -25.15 -4.51
CA ASP A 264 6.35 -24.31 -4.15
C ASP A 264 6.43 -23.72 -2.73
N MET A 265 6.35 -24.56 -1.70
CA MET A 265 6.52 -24.11 -0.31
C MET A 265 7.90 -23.51 -0.02
N PRO A 266 9.03 -24.05 -0.53
CA PRO A 266 10.34 -23.40 -0.38
C PRO A 266 10.34 -21.96 -0.88
N ALA A 267 9.70 -21.68 -2.02
CA ALA A 267 9.60 -20.33 -2.56
C ALA A 267 8.82 -19.38 -1.64
N HIS A 268 7.74 -19.85 -1.02
CA HIS A 268 7.00 -19.08 -0.01
C HIS A 268 7.86 -18.80 1.23
N ILE A 269 8.63 -19.78 1.70
CA ILE A 269 9.53 -19.59 2.86
C ILE A 269 10.58 -18.52 2.55
N LYS A 270 11.26 -18.62 1.41
CA LYS A 270 12.26 -17.63 0.97
C LYS A 270 11.64 -16.25 0.80
N SER A 271 10.44 -16.16 0.23
CA SER A 271 9.71 -14.88 0.10
C SER A 271 9.36 -14.28 1.47
N CYS A 272 8.90 -15.07 2.44
CA CYS A 272 8.62 -14.61 3.80
C CYS A 272 9.88 -14.12 4.54
N LEU A 273 11.03 -14.74 4.30
CA LEU A 273 12.29 -14.36 4.94
C LEU A 273 12.89 -13.08 4.36
N MET A 274 12.82 -12.91 3.04
CA MET A 274 13.36 -11.74 2.35
C MET A 274 12.41 -10.54 2.39
N GLY A 275 11.10 -10.80 2.35
CA GLY A 275 10.05 -9.80 2.31
C GLY A 275 9.64 -9.39 0.88
N PRO A 276 8.38 -8.96 0.70
CA PRO A 276 7.86 -8.58 -0.62
C PRO A 276 8.15 -7.12 -0.99
N SER A 277 8.71 -6.31 -0.09
CA SER A 277 8.73 -4.87 -0.27
C SER A 277 10.04 -4.20 0.12
N LEU A 278 10.39 -3.15 -0.62
CA LEU A 278 11.47 -2.23 -0.31
C LEU A 278 10.90 -0.82 -0.14
N MET A 279 11.42 -0.08 0.82
CA MET A 279 11.14 1.36 0.99
C MET A 279 12.46 2.10 0.89
N LEU A 280 12.64 2.86 -0.18
CA LEU A 280 13.91 3.49 -0.54
C LEU A 280 13.79 5.02 -0.48
N PRO A 281 14.73 5.72 0.15
CA PRO A 281 14.74 7.17 0.14
C PRO A 281 15.02 7.71 -1.27
N ILE A 282 14.42 8.85 -1.60
CA ILE A 282 14.67 9.63 -2.81
C ILE A 282 15.37 10.92 -2.40
N ALA A 283 16.44 11.26 -3.12
CA ALA A 283 17.11 12.55 -3.01
C ALA A 283 17.57 13.01 -4.39
N GLN A 284 17.27 14.25 -4.76
CA GLN A 284 17.71 14.88 -6.01
C GLN A 284 17.39 14.03 -7.27
N GLY A 285 16.16 13.51 -7.33
CA GLY A 285 15.66 12.78 -8.49
C GLY A 285 16.22 11.37 -8.68
N ARG A 286 16.85 10.81 -7.65
CA ARG A 286 17.40 9.44 -7.65
C ARG A 286 17.08 8.72 -6.34
N LEU A 287 17.12 7.39 -6.39
CA LEU A 287 17.13 6.58 -5.18
C LEU A 287 18.44 6.83 -4.43
N ALA A 288 18.35 7.20 -3.15
CA ALA A 288 19.50 7.50 -2.30
C ALA A 288 20.08 6.21 -1.70
N LEU A 289 20.58 5.35 -2.59
CA LEU A 289 21.26 4.09 -2.26
C LEU A 289 22.77 4.31 -2.07
N GLY A 290 23.41 3.42 -1.32
CA GLY A 290 24.87 3.34 -1.25
C GLY A 290 25.48 2.95 -2.60
N ILE A 291 26.77 3.27 -2.80
CA ILE A 291 27.47 3.09 -4.09
C ILE A 291 27.44 1.65 -4.63
N TRP A 292 27.35 0.67 -3.74
CA TRP A 292 27.31 -0.74 -4.07
C TRP A 292 25.89 -1.31 -4.08
N GLN A 293 24.89 -0.56 -3.61
CA GLN A 293 23.54 -1.10 -3.43
C GLN A 293 22.76 -1.09 -4.75
N GLY A 294 22.27 -2.26 -5.15
CA GLY A 294 21.29 -2.42 -6.23
C GLY A 294 20.03 -3.12 -5.75
N ILE A 295 18.96 -2.99 -6.54
CA ILE A 295 17.69 -3.67 -6.29
C ILE A 295 17.69 -5.02 -7.02
N TYR A 296 17.31 -6.06 -6.27
CA TYR A 296 17.26 -7.43 -6.72
C TYR A 296 15.82 -7.94 -6.76
N LEU A 297 15.50 -8.70 -7.80
CA LEU A 297 14.38 -9.63 -7.81
C LEU A 297 14.93 -11.00 -7.49
N ASN A 298 14.46 -11.61 -6.39
CA ASN A 298 14.75 -13.00 -6.11
C ASN A 298 13.57 -13.84 -6.59
N GLU A 299 13.78 -14.55 -7.69
CA GLU A 299 12.84 -15.52 -8.23
C GLU A 299 13.10 -16.87 -7.58
N HIS A 300 12.13 -17.36 -6.79
CA HIS A 300 12.32 -18.58 -6.02
C HIS A 300 11.72 -19.82 -6.70
N ARG A 301 10.94 -19.66 -7.77
CA ARG A 301 10.36 -20.76 -8.55
C ARG A 301 11.17 -21.02 -9.80
N ASN A 302 11.22 -22.27 -10.24
CA ASN A 302 11.84 -22.63 -11.51
C ASN A 302 11.06 -22.07 -12.71
N TYR A 303 9.73 -21.95 -12.57
CA TYR A 303 8.81 -21.45 -13.62
C TYR A 303 7.88 -20.37 -13.06
N GLY A 304 8.46 -19.21 -12.71
CA GLY A 304 7.73 -18.12 -12.05
C GLY A 304 6.82 -17.28 -12.95
N GLY A 305 7.18 -17.14 -14.24
CA GLY A 305 6.50 -16.23 -15.16
C GLY A 305 6.73 -14.74 -14.84
N PRO A 306 6.03 -13.82 -15.53
CA PRO A 306 6.17 -12.37 -15.32
C PRO A 306 5.86 -11.94 -13.89
N ARG A 307 6.59 -10.92 -13.41
CA ARG A 307 6.41 -10.36 -12.06
C ARG A 307 5.86 -8.96 -12.10
N LYS A 308 4.94 -8.66 -11.17
CA LYS A 308 4.29 -7.35 -11.05
C LYS A 308 4.79 -6.65 -9.80
N ILE A 309 5.23 -5.41 -9.97
CA ILE A 309 5.73 -4.57 -8.88
C ILE A 309 4.91 -3.28 -8.88
N VAL A 310 4.22 -3.02 -7.76
CA VAL A 310 3.58 -1.73 -7.51
C VAL A 310 4.63 -0.81 -6.92
N VAL A 311 4.79 0.35 -7.54
CA VAL A 311 5.71 1.38 -7.11
C VAL A 311 4.90 2.58 -6.67
N THR A 312 5.09 2.99 -5.42
CA THR A 312 4.46 4.18 -4.86
C THR A 312 5.52 5.15 -4.42
N ILE A 313 5.54 6.32 -5.03
CA ILE A 313 6.45 7.42 -4.72
C ILE A 313 5.66 8.47 -3.96
N GLN A 314 6.22 8.91 -2.83
CA GLN A 314 5.70 9.99 -2.02
C GLN A 314 6.84 10.97 -1.73
N GLY A 315 6.64 12.26 -2.02
CA GLY A 315 7.67 13.24 -1.72
C GLY A 315 7.38 14.63 -2.24
N GLN A 316 8.33 15.53 -2.05
CA GLN A 316 8.26 16.87 -2.60
C GLN A 316 8.90 16.87 -3.99
N LYS A 317 8.16 17.38 -4.98
CA LYS A 317 8.72 17.66 -6.29
C LYS A 317 9.66 18.87 -6.25
N ARG A 318 10.55 18.92 -7.23
CA ARG A 318 11.47 20.03 -7.42
C ARG A 318 10.71 21.34 -7.70
N ALA A 319 11.03 22.42 -7.00
CA ALA A 319 10.29 23.69 -7.09
C ALA A 319 10.34 24.37 -8.45
N ASP A 320 11.41 24.16 -9.22
CA ASP A 320 11.58 24.80 -10.53
C ASP A 320 10.83 24.06 -11.65
N GLY A 321 10.11 22.98 -11.34
CA GLY A 321 9.37 22.15 -12.28
C GLY A 321 10.27 21.37 -13.26
N ARG A 322 11.59 21.41 -13.09
CA ARG A 322 12.54 20.70 -13.95
C ARG A 322 12.72 19.26 -13.46
N LYS A 323 13.12 18.38 -14.38
CA LYS A 323 13.53 17.02 -14.04
C LYS A 323 15.03 16.99 -13.76
N TYR A 324 15.45 16.24 -12.76
CA TYR A 324 16.86 15.88 -12.62
C TYR A 324 17.30 15.03 -13.82
N SER A 325 18.54 15.23 -14.26
CA SER A 325 19.08 14.41 -15.34
C SER A 325 19.28 12.99 -14.82
N GLN A 326 18.60 12.03 -15.46
CA GLN A 326 18.84 10.61 -15.22
C GLN A 326 20.10 10.20 -15.99
N TYR A 327 21.28 10.51 -15.46
CA TYR A 327 22.51 9.94 -15.99
C TYR A 327 22.58 8.44 -15.63
N GLN A 328 22.93 7.65 -16.66
CA GLN A 328 22.93 6.18 -16.75
C GLN A 328 23.90 5.49 -15.79
#